data_AF-A0A924BVG5-F1
#
_entry.id   AF-A0A924BVG5-F1
#
_cell.length_a   1.000
_cell.length_b   1.000
_cell.length_c   1.000
_cell.angle_alpha   90.00
_cell.angle_beta   90.00
_cell.angle_gamma   90.00
#
_symmetry.space_group_name_H-M   'P 1'
#
loop_
_entity.id
_entity.type
_entity.pdbx_description
1 polymer ?
#
loop_
_entity_poly.entity_id
_entity_poly.type
_entity_poly.pdbx_seq_one_letter_code
_entity_poly.pdbx_strand_id
1 'polypeptide(L)'
;ISFFVGGVVAIQTALNLTNALIPKYLVGFATRQSVILEFAPTFISIVMAGKMGSFITSSIGTMRVTEQIDALEVMGVNSLNYLVFPKLMASFLYPFLIGISMFLGIFGGWLASVYGGFCTSTDFIEGLQREFIPYHVFYSFLKTVLFGFLLATIPSFHGYYMKGGALEVGKASTVAFVWTSVIIILLNYILTQLLLT
;
A
#
# COMPACT_ATOMS: atom_id res chain seq x y z
N ILE A 1 9.12 6.52 -3.75
CA ILE A 1 9.25 5.87 -2.42
C ILE A 1 9.73 4.43 -2.58
N SER A 2 8.99 3.58 -3.30
CA SER A 2 9.31 2.16 -3.47
C SER A 2 10.74 1.88 -3.95
N PHE A 3 11.24 2.68 -4.90
CA PHE A 3 12.63 2.63 -5.36
C PHE A 3 13.65 2.73 -4.20
N PHE A 4 13.50 3.73 -3.33
CA PHE A 4 14.39 3.93 -2.20
C PHE A 4 14.21 2.86 -1.12
N VAL A 5 12.97 2.44 -0.86
CA VAL A 5 12.69 1.34 0.09
C VAL A 5 13.39 0.06 -0.35
N GLY A 6 13.24 -0.33 -1.62
CA GLY A 6 13.91 -1.51 -2.17
C GLY A 6 15.43 -1.40 -2.15
N GLY A 7 15.98 -0.20 -2.42
CA GLY A 7 17.41 0.06 -2.28
C GLY A 7 17.93 -0.11 -0.85
N VAL A 8 17.23 0.45 0.14
CA VAL A 8 17.60 0.32 1.56
C VAL A 8 17.49 -1.13 2.02
N VAL A 9 16.43 -1.85 1.63
CA VAL A 9 16.28 -3.28 1.92
C VAL A 9 17.48 -4.05 1.36
N ALA A 10 17.82 -3.85 0.09
CA ALA A 10 18.95 -4.53 -0.56
C ALA A 10 20.27 -4.30 0.18
N ILE A 11 20.58 -3.04 0.52
CA ILE A 11 21.79 -2.69 1.27
C ILE A 11 21.79 -3.35 2.65
N GLN A 12 20.67 -3.29 3.38
CA GLN A 12 20.58 -3.92 4.70
C GLN A 12 20.75 -5.44 4.62
N THR A 13 20.13 -6.11 3.65
CA THR A 13 20.35 -7.55 3.45
C THR A 13 21.81 -7.86 3.11
N ALA A 14 22.45 -7.06 2.26
CA ALA A 14 23.87 -7.25 1.95
C ALA A 14 24.78 -7.08 3.17
N LEU A 15 24.51 -6.07 4.00
CA LEU A 15 25.28 -5.82 5.23
C LEU A 15 25.07 -6.88 6.31
N ASN A 16 23.92 -7.55 6.34
CA ASN A 16 23.66 -8.64 7.28
C ASN A 16 24.27 -9.98 6.80
N LEU A 17 24.58 -10.11 5.51
CA LEU A 17 25.19 -11.30 4.91
C LEU A 17 26.73 -11.14 4.84
N THR A 18 27.38 -10.98 6.00
CA THR A 18 28.84 -10.76 6.11
C THR A 18 29.68 -12.02 5.97
N ASN A 19 29.07 -13.21 6.04
CA ASN A 19 29.81 -14.46 6.04
C ASN A 19 30.19 -14.87 4.61
N ALA A 20 31.48 -15.07 4.35
CA ALA A 20 32.03 -15.34 3.01
C ALA A 20 31.56 -16.66 2.39
N LEU A 21 31.01 -17.58 3.19
CA LEU A 21 30.43 -18.84 2.74
C LEU A 21 29.01 -18.68 2.16
N ILE A 22 28.39 -17.51 2.33
CA ILE A 22 27.03 -17.28 1.90
C ILE A 22 27.02 -16.72 0.46
N PRO A 23 26.27 -17.34 -0.47
CA PRO A 23 26.17 -16.85 -1.83
C PRO A 23 25.57 -15.45 -1.92
N LYS A 24 26.19 -14.57 -2.73
CA LYS A 24 25.74 -13.19 -2.92
C LYS A 24 24.37 -13.07 -3.61
N TYR A 25 23.92 -14.09 -4.35
CA TYR A 25 22.59 -14.10 -4.96
C TYR A 25 21.45 -14.01 -3.92
N LEU A 26 21.70 -14.38 -2.65
CA LEU A 26 20.71 -14.29 -1.59
C LEU A 26 20.27 -12.85 -1.31
N VAL A 27 21.10 -11.85 -1.63
CA VAL A 27 20.70 -10.44 -1.53
C VAL A 27 19.54 -10.14 -2.48
N GLY A 28 19.63 -10.59 -3.73
CA GLY A 28 18.56 -10.43 -4.73
C GLY A 28 17.29 -11.20 -4.35
N PHE A 29 17.45 -12.43 -3.86
CA PHE A 29 16.34 -13.25 -3.37
C PHE A 29 15.61 -12.60 -2.19
N ALA A 30 16.34 -12.20 -1.15
CA ALA A 30 15.76 -11.60 0.06
C ALA A 30 15.12 -10.24 -0.24
N THR A 31 15.73 -9.43 -1.12
CA THR A 31 15.17 -8.17 -1.57
C THR A 31 13.83 -8.38 -2.27
N ARG A 32 13.76 -9.34 -3.22
CA ARG A 32 12.52 -9.71 -3.91
C ARG A 32 11.44 -10.15 -2.93
N GLN A 33 11.76 -11.10 -2.07
CA GLN A 33 10.85 -11.67 -1.09
C GLN A 33 10.24 -10.57 -0.21
N SER A 34 11.10 -9.70 0.32
CA SER A 34 10.70 -8.62 1.24
C SER A 34 9.85 -7.56 0.52
N VAL A 35 10.27 -7.13 -0.69
CA VAL A 35 9.56 -6.11 -1.46
C VAL A 35 8.19 -6.59 -1.91
N ILE A 36 8.10 -7.81 -2.45
CA ILE A 36 6.84 -8.35 -3.00
C ILE A 36 5.85 -8.66 -1.87
N LEU A 37 6.28 -9.36 -0.81
CA LEU A 37 5.35 -9.88 0.20
C LEU A 37 4.87 -8.83 1.19
N GLU A 38 5.76 -7.92 1.60
CA GLU A 38 5.50 -7.04 2.74
C GLU A 38 5.64 -5.57 2.34
N PHE A 39 6.82 -5.14 1.90
CA PHE A 39 7.11 -3.70 1.81
C PHE A 39 6.28 -2.98 0.74
N ALA A 40 6.15 -3.52 -0.48
CA ALA A 40 5.38 -2.85 -1.53
C ALA A 40 3.89 -2.70 -1.17
N PRO A 41 3.15 -3.77 -0.83
CA PRO A 41 1.73 -3.64 -0.54
C PRO A 41 1.46 -2.83 0.73
N THR A 42 2.25 -2.97 1.81
CA THR A 42 1.95 -2.32 3.09
C THR A 42 2.35 -0.85 3.13
N PHE A 43 3.60 -0.51 2.80
CA PHE A 43 4.08 0.87 2.92
C PHE A 43 3.32 1.81 1.97
N ILE A 44 3.00 1.35 0.77
CA ILE A 44 2.24 2.19 -0.17
C ILE A 44 0.81 2.34 0.26
N SER A 45 0.20 1.31 0.85
CA SER A 45 -1.15 1.44 1.40
C SER A 45 -1.21 2.46 2.52
N ILE A 46 -0.21 2.50 3.40
CA ILE A 46 -0.12 3.52 4.47
C ILE A 46 0.09 4.92 3.88
N VAL A 47 1.00 5.08 2.92
CA VAL A 47 1.21 6.38 2.26
C VAL A 47 -0.05 6.84 1.50
N MET A 48 -0.75 5.90 0.85
CA MET A 48 -1.96 6.18 0.10
C MET A 48 -3.14 6.49 1.03
N ALA A 49 -3.23 5.87 2.21
CA ALA A 49 -4.16 6.27 3.26
C ALA A 49 -4.00 7.76 3.60
N GLY A 50 -2.74 8.23 3.68
CA GLY A 50 -2.42 9.64 3.91
C GLY A 50 -2.90 10.55 2.79
N LYS A 51 -2.65 10.22 1.51
CA LYS A 51 -2.98 11.11 0.38
C LYS A 51 -4.41 10.92 -0.13
N MET A 52 -4.76 9.71 -0.55
CA MET A 52 -6.08 9.39 -1.09
C MET A 52 -7.15 9.33 -0.01
N GLY A 53 -6.85 8.70 1.13
CA GLY A 53 -7.81 8.61 2.24
C GLY A 53 -8.18 10.00 2.77
N SER A 54 -7.19 10.88 2.97
CA SER A 54 -7.46 12.27 3.35
C SER A 54 -8.30 13.02 2.33
N PHE A 55 -8.03 12.84 1.03
CA PHE A 55 -8.81 13.47 -0.04
C PHE A 55 -10.26 12.96 -0.08
N ILE A 56 -10.48 11.66 0.11
CA ILE A 56 -11.83 11.08 0.17
C ILE A 56 -12.61 11.63 1.36
N THR A 57 -11.96 11.68 2.52
CA THR A 57 -12.56 12.18 3.77
C THR A 57 -12.92 13.65 3.65
N SER A 58 -11.99 14.48 3.14
CA SER A 58 -12.19 15.92 3.03
C SER A 58 -13.18 16.33 1.95
N SER A 59 -13.26 15.58 0.83
CA SER A 59 -14.25 15.82 -0.22
C SER A 59 -15.66 15.53 0.25
N ILE A 60 -15.91 14.35 0.84
CA ILE A 60 -17.23 14.01 1.42
C ILE A 60 -17.54 14.96 2.57
N GLY A 61 -16.54 15.24 3.40
CA GLY A 61 -16.72 16.11 4.54
C GLY A 61 -17.17 17.51 4.13
N THR A 62 -16.49 18.12 3.16
CA THR A 62 -16.90 19.42 2.62
C THR A 62 -18.33 19.39 2.08
N MET A 63 -18.73 18.33 1.38
CA MET A 63 -20.11 18.16 0.88
C MET A 63 -21.13 18.03 2.03
N ARG A 64 -20.74 17.49 3.17
CA ARG A 64 -21.58 17.43 4.37
C ARG A 64 -21.75 18.81 5.00
N VAL A 65 -20.67 19.58 5.13
CA VAL A 65 -20.69 20.95 5.71
C VAL A 65 -21.50 21.91 4.85
N THR A 66 -21.47 21.75 3.52
CA THR A 66 -22.25 22.56 2.58
C THR A 66 -23.67 22.05 2.34
N GLU A 67 -24.14 21.09 3.15
CA GLU A 67 -25.48 20.48 3.07
C GLU A 67 -25.80 19.80 1.71
N GLN A 68 -24.79 19.58 0.86
CA GLN A 68 -24.98 18.92 -0.45
C GLN A 68 -25.42 17.46 -0.30
N ILE A 69 -24.97 16.78 0.77
CA ILE A 69 -25.39 15.41 1.06
C ILE A 69 -26.89 15.36 1.42
N ASP A 70 -27.34 16.31 2.24
CA ASP A 70 -28.75 16.38 2.64
C ASP A 70 -29.64 16.77 1.45
N ALA A 71 -29.15 17.64 0.57
CA ALA A 71 -29.84 17.96 -0.69
C ALA A 71 -30.03 16.73 -1.60
N LEU A 72 -29.03 15.85 -1.70
CA LEU A 72 -29.14 14.60 -2.47
C LEU A 72 -30.22 13.66 -1.89
N GLU A 73 -30.31 13.57 -0.57
CA GLU A 73 -31.32 12.74 0.11
C GLU A 73 -32.73 13.29 -0.10
N VAL A 74 -32.91 14.62 -0.06
CA VAL A 74 -34.20 15.27 -0.36
C VAL A 74 -34.62 15.07 -1.81
N MET A 75 -33.66 14.98 -2.74
CA MET A 75 -33.91 14.66 -4.15
C MET A 75 -34.25 13.17 -4.39
N GLY A 76 -34.28 12.34 -3.34
CA GLY A 76 -34.57 10.90 -3.44
C GLY A 76 -33.39 10.06 -3.94
N VAL A 77 -32.18 10.62 -3.97
CA VAL A 77 -30.96 9.89 -4.36
C VAL A 77 -30.32 9.28 -3.13
N ASN A 78 -29.92 8.01 -3.21
CA ASN A 78 -29.14 7.36 -2.16
C ASN A 78 -27.70 7.93 -2.16
N SER A 79 -27.47 8.90 -1.27
CA SER A 79 -26.23 9.63 -1.05
C SER A 79 -25.03 8.71 -0.79
N LEU A 80 -25.20 7.67 0.04
CA LEU A 80 -24.16 6.67 0.33
C LEU A 80 -23.72 5.94 -0.93
N ASN A 81 -24.68 5.40 -1.70
CA ASN A 81 -24.34 4.67 -2.91
C ASN A 81 -23.74 5.60 -3.97
N TYR A 82 -24.26 6.82 -4.10
CA TYR A 82 -23.76 7.80 -5.07
C TYR A 82 -22.32 8.27 -4.79
N LEU A 83 -21.95 8.45 -3.51
CA LEU A 83 -20.64 8.98 -3.12
C LEU A 83 -19.57 7.90 -2.88
N VAL A 84 -19.96 6.75 -2.32
CA VAL A 84 -19.02 5.71 -1.86
C VAL A 84 -18.78 4.65 -2.94
N PHE A 85 -19.82 4.25 -3.69
CA PHE A 85 -19.70 3.17 -4.67
C PHE A 85 -18.71 3.46 -5.80
N PRO A 86 -18.66 4.67 -6.41
CA PRO A 86 -17.66 4.96 -7.44
C PRO A 86 -16.22 4.86 -6.90
N LYS A 87 -16.01 5.20 -5.63
CA LYS A 87 -14.69 5.12 -4.96
C LYS A 87 -14.28 3.69 -4.67
N LEU A 88 -15.24 2.85 -4.28
CA LEU A 88 -15.07 1.40 -4.20
C LEU A 88 -14.74 0.79 -5.55
N MET A 89 -15.40 1.22 -6.62
CA MET A 89 -15.09 0.72 -7.97
C MET A 89 -13.69 1.16 -8.42
N ALA A 90 -13.29 2.39 -8.10
CA ALA A 90 -11.94 2.86 -8.38
C ALA A 90 -10.85 2.09 -7.61
N SER A 91 -11.15 1.54 -6.43
CA SER A 91 -10.16 0.80 -5.63
C SER A 91 -9.80 -0.57 -6.21
N PHE A 92 -10.57 -1.10 -7.16
CA PHE A 92 -10.16 -2.30 -7.94
C PHE A 92 -8.97 -2.04 -8.86
N LEU A 93 -8.66 -0.78 -9.18
CA LEU A 93 -7.43 -0.43 -9.92
C LEU A 93 -6.20 -0.34 -9.02
N TYR A 94 -6.36 -0.44 -7.70
CA TYR A 94 -5.27 -0.35 -6.74
C TYR A 94 -4.15 -1.41 -6.93
N PRO A 95 -4.45 -2.68 -7.26
CA PRO A 95 -3.43 -3.69 -7.55
C PRO A 95 -2.44 -3.26 -8.65
N PHE A 96 -2.90 -2.52 -9.66
CA PHE A 96 -2.04 -2.03 -10.73
C PHE A 96 -0.96 -1.06 -10.21
N LEU A 97 -1.32 -0.17 -9.29
CA LEU A 97 -0.38 0.75 -8.63
C LEU A 97 0.70 -0.02 -7.85
N ILE A 98 0.30 -1.10 -7.16
CA ILE A 98 1.24 -1.93 -6.39
C ILE A 98 2.14 -2.74 -7.33
N GLY A 99 1.64 -3.18 -8.49
CA GLY A 99 2.44 -3.79 -9.55
C GLY A 99 3.62 -2.90 -9.98
N ILE A 100 3.32 -1.62 -10.27
CA ILE A 100 4.36 -0.62 -10.61
C ILE A 100 5.35 -0.45 -9.47
N SER A 101 4.86 -0.43 -8.23
CA SER A 101 5.74 -0.34 -7.07
C SER A 101 6.68 -1.52 -6.92
N MET A 102 6.18 -2.75 -7.06
CA MET A 102 7.02 -3.95 -6.92
C MET A 102 8.16 -3.90 -7.94
N PHE A 103 7.85 -3.51 -9.18
CA PHE A 103 8.86 -3.29 -10.21
C PHE A 103 9.88 -2.23 -9.81
N LEU A 104 9.42 -1.03 -9.41
CA LEU A 104 10.32 0.06 -9.01
C LEU A 104 11.16 -0.28 -7.77
N GLY A 105 10.60 -1.03 -6.82
CA GLY A 105 11.30 -1.48 -5.62
C GLY A 105 12.41 -2.47 -5.94
N ILE A 106 12.14 -3.46 -6.77
CA ILE A 106 13.16 -4.41 -7.23
C ILE A 106 14.24 -3.69 -8.05
N PHE A 107 13.84 -2.77 -8.93
CA PHE A 107 14.77 -1.97 -9.72
C PHE A 107 15.69 -1.09 -8.84
N GLY A 108 15.14 -0.48 -7.79
CA GLY A 108 15.93 0.27 -6.80
C GLY A 108 16.88 -0.61 -5.99
N GLY A 109 16.45 -1.81 -5.63
CA GLY A 109 17.30 -2.82 -4.99
C GLY A 109 18.48 -3.24 -5.87
N TRP A 110 18.21 -3.49 -7.16
CA TRP A 110 19.22 -3.83 -8.15
C TRP A 110 20.27 -2.71 -8.28
N LEU A 111 19.84 -1.48 -8.53
CA LEU A 111 20.76 -0.34 -8.66
C LEU A 111 21.59 -0.12 -7.39
N ALA A 112 20.98 -0.16 -6.22
CA ALA A 112 21.68 0.03 -4.95
C ALA A 112 22.71 -1.09 -4.68
N SER A 113 22.37 -2.33 -5.00
CA SER A 113 23.28 -3.48 -4.80
C SER A 113 24.49 -3.46 -5.73
N VAL A 114 24.29 -3.09 -7.00
CA VAL A 114 25.34 -3.06 -8.03
C VAL A 114 26.25 -1.85 -7.84
N TYR A 115 25.69 -0.64 -7.72
CA TYR A 115 26.49 0.58 -7.53
C TYR A 115 27.11 0.66 -6.13
N GLY A 116 26.48 0.04 -5.13
CA GLY A 116 27.06 -0.09 -3.79
C GLY A 116 28.19 -1.12 -3.69
N GLY A 117 28.49 -1.87 -4.76
CA GLY A 117 29.56 -2.87 -4.78
C GLY A 117 29.28 -4.12 -3.94
N PHE A 118 28.04 -4.32 -3.51
CA PHE A 118 27.65 -5.44 -2.64
C PHE A 118 27.48 -6.74 -3.43
N CYS A 119 26.92 -6.68 -4.64
CA CYS A 119 26.65 -7.82 -5.49
C CYS A 119 26.91 -7.48 -6.97
N THR A 120 27.25 -8.48 -7.77
CA THR A 120 27.29 -8.29 -9.23
C THR A 120 25.87 -8.28 -9.79
N SER A 121 25.69 -7.67 -10.96
CA SER A 121 24.37 -7.65 -11.64
C SER A 121 23.86 -9.06 -11.93
N THR A 122 24.77 -9.99 -12.27
CA THR A 122 24.45 -11.39 -12.53
C THR A 122 23.95 -12.10 -11.28
N ASP A 123 24.61 -11.90 -10.12
CA ASP A 123 24.18 -12.53 -8.86
C ASP A 123 22.80 -12.04 -8.43
N PHE A 124 22.52 -10.74 -8.61
CA PHE A 124 21.23 -10.17 -8.25
C PHE A 124 20.11 -10.73 -9.13
N ILE A 125 20.31 -10.78 -10.45
CA ILE A 125 19.33 -11.32 -11.40
C ILE A 125 19.11 -12.82 -11.16
N GLU A 126 20.17 -13.57 -10.87
CA GLU A 126 20.05 -14.98 -10.48
C GLU A 126 19.20 -15.13 -9.23
N GLY A 127 19.45 -14.32 -8.19
CA GLY A 127 18.65 -14.30 -6.97
C GLY A 127 17.17 -13.94 -7.18
N LEU A 128 16.86 -13.11 -8.18
CA LEU A 128 15.48 -12.80 -8.55
C LEU A 128 14.76 -13.99 -9.18
N GLN A 129 15.45 -14.76 -10.02
CA GLN A 129 14.87 -15.87 -10.79
C GLN A 129 14.83 -17.18 -10.00
N ARG A 130 15.84 -17.40 -9.15
CA ARG A 130 15.97 -18.62 -8.35
C ARG A 130 14.85 -18.70 -7.32
N GLU A 131 14.26 -19.89 -7.20
CA GLU A 131 13.16 -20.16 -6.27
C GLU A 131 12.00 -19.15 -6.39
N PHE A 132 11.68 -18.72 -7.62
CA PHE A 132 10.52 -17.87 -7.84
C PHE A 132 9.24 -18.70 -7.80
N ILE A 133 8.42 -18.47 -6.78
CA ILE A 133 7.10 -19.09 -6.63
C ILE A 133 6.04 -18.07 -7.09
N PRO A 134 5.33 -18.30 -8.20
CA PRO A 134 4.32 -17.36 -8.72
C PRO A 134 3.20 -17.04 -7.72
N TYR A 135 2.92 -17.96 -6.80
CA TYR A 135 1.94 -17.78 -5.73
C TYR A 135 2.21 -16.53 -4.86
N HIS A 136 3.49 -16.18 -4.63
CA HIS A 136 3.83 -14.98 -3.84
C HIS A 136 3.31 -13.69 -4.47
N VAL A 137 3.32 -13.59 -5.80
CA VAL A 137 2.80 -12.42 -6.51
C VAL A 137 1.27 -12.39 -6.46
N PHE A 138 0.63 -13.54 -6.66
CA PHE A 138 -0.83 -13.65 -6.56
C PHE A 138 -1.33 -13.28 -5.15
N TYR A 139 -0.66 -13.80 -4.13
CA TYR A 139 -0.88 -13.46 -2.73
C TYR A 139 -0.79 -11.94 -2.48
N SER A 140 0.26 -11.29 -2.97
CA SER A 140 0.42 -9.85 -2.80
C SER A 140 -0.69 -9.08 -3.49
N PHE A 141 -1.13 -9.49 -4.68
CA PHE A 141 -2.27 -8.84 -5.35
C PHE A 141 -3.58 -9.02 -4.58
N LEU A 142 -3.85 -10.21 -4.04
CA LEU A 142 -5.04 -10.45 -3.22
C LEU A 142 -5.07 -9.56 -1.97
N LYS A 143 -3.92 -9.42 -1.27
CA LYS A 143 -3.74 -8.45 -0.19
C LYS A 143 -4.13 -7.03 -0.62
N THR A 144 -3.67 -6.60 -1.80
CA THR A 144 -3.89 -5.22 -2.25
C THR A 144 -5.34 -4.93 -2.62
N VAL A 145 -6.10 -5.91 -3.08
CA VAL A 145 -7.55 -5.74 -3.30
C VAL A 145 -8.25 -5.43 -1.97
N LEU A 146 -7.90 -6.16 -0.91
CA LEU A 146 -8.45 -5.93 0.43
C LEU A 146 -8.02 -4.58 0.99
N PHE A 147 -6.77 -4.18 0.81
CA PHE A 147 -6.30 -2.84 1.22
C PHE A 147 -6.99 -1.73 0.42
N GLY A 148 -7.20 -1.91 -0.89
CA GLY A 148 -7.96 -0.98 -1.72
C GLY A 148 -9.39 -0.78 -1.21
N PHE A 149 -10.06 -1.86 -0.79
CA PHE A 149 -11.37 -1.78 -0.17
C PHE A 149 -11.36 -0.98 1.14
N LEU A 150 -10.38 -1.21 2.02
CA LEU A 150 -10.22 -0.43 3.26
C LEU A 150 -9.96 1.05 3.01
N LEU A 151 -9.12 1.36 2.01
CA LEU A 151 -8.78 2.73 1.61
C LEU A 151 -9.98 3.52 1.05
N ALA A 152 -10.97 2.83 0.50
CA ALA A 152 -12.20 3.48 0.03
C ALA A 152 -13.24 3.63 1.15
N THR A 153 -13.39 2.61 2.00
CA THR A 153 -14.50 2.52 2.97
C THR A 153 -14.31 3.35 4.23
N ILE A 154 -13.19 3.18 4.93
CA ILE A 154 -12.94 3.85 6.23
C ILE A 154 -12.88 5.38 6.06
N PRO A 155 -12.17 5.93 5.06
CA PRO A 155 -12.17 7.38 4.84
C PRO A 155 -13.55 7.93 4.45
N SER A 156 -14.31 7.15 3.67
CA SER A 156 -15.67 7.55 3.31
C SER A 156 -16.60 7.58 4.53
N PHE A 157 -16.45 6.62 5.45
CA PHE A 157 -17.21 6.59 6.70
C PHE A 157 -16.93 7.83 7.57
N HIS A 158 -15.66 8.14 7.81
CA HIS A 158 -15.30 9.31 8.62
C HIS A 158 -15.67 10.63 7.95
N GLY A 159 -15.65 10.71 6.62
CA GLY A 159 -16.09 11.90 5.89
C GLY A 159 -17.60 12.08 5.92
N TYR A 160 -18.37 10.99 5.82
CA TYR A 160 -19.83 11.02 5.74
C TYR A 160 -20.50 11.36 7.08
N TYR A 161 -20.02 10.77 8.18
CA TYR A 161 -20.60 10.94 9.51
C TYR A 161 -19.99 12.10 10.33
N MET A 162 -19.05 12.84 9.74
CA MET A 162 -18.50 14.02 10.39
C MET A 162 -19.59 15.09 10.56
N LYS A 163 -19.51 15.81 11.68
CA LYS A 163 -20.39 16.94 12.00
C LYS A 163 -19.54 18.16 12.32
N GLY A 164 -20.06 19.33 11.95
CA GLY A 164 -19.47 20.62 12.24
C GLY A 164 -18.98 21.36 10.99
N GLY A 165 -17.94 22.17 11.13
CA GLY A 165 -17.42 23.07 10.10
C GLY A 165 -16.08 22.64 9.50
N ALA A 166 -15.44 23.57 8.79
CA ALA A 166 -14.19 23.32 8.05
C ALA A 166 -13.03 22.77 8.91
N LEU A 167 -12.96 23.15 10.19
CA LEU A 167 -11.94 22.64 11.11
C LEU A 167 -12.13 21.14 11.41
N GLU A 168 -13.38 20.68 11.55
CA GLU A 168 -13.68 19.27 11.82
C GLU A 168 -13.45 18.39 10.60
N VAL A 169 -13.55 18.93 9.38
CA VAL A 169 -13.15 18.21 8.15
C VAL A 169 -11.67 17.81 8.21
N GLY A 170 -10.80 18.74 8.64
CA GLY A 170 -9.38 18.46 8.82
C GLY A 170 -9.12 17.41 9.91
N LYS A 171 -9.79 17.51 11.05
CA LYS A 171 -9.70 16.52 12.13
C LYS A 171 -10.23 15.14 11.73
N ALA A 172 -11.32 15.08 10.99
CA ALA A 172 -11.87 13.82 10.47
C ALA A 172 -10.88 13.15 9.51
N SER A 173 -10.19 13.95 8.68
CA SER A 173 -9.14 13.45 7.78
C SER A 173 -7.98 12.80 8.52
N THR A 174 -7.50 13.40 9.62
CA THR A 174 -6.41 12.82 10.40
C THR A 174 -6.85 11.57 11.14
N VAL A 175 -8.05 11.57 11.72
CA VAL A 175 -8.64 10.38 12.37
C VAL A 175 -8.81 9.24 11.37
N ALA A 176 -9.33 9.52 10.18
CA ALA A 176 -9.48 8.55 9.10
C ALA A 176 -8.14 7.92 8.69
N PHE A 177 -7.09 8.74 8.56
CA PHE A 177 -5.73 8.27 8.25
C PHE A 177 -5.18 7.34 9.34
N VAL A 178 -5.37 7.68 10.61
CA VAL A 178 -4.88 6.84 11.73
C VAL A 178 -5.61 5.50 11.72
N TRP A 179 -6.94 5.50 11.63
CA TRP A 179 -7.74 4.26 11.63
C TRP A 179 -7.45 3.37 10.43
N THR A 180 -7.37 3.95 9.22
CA THR A 180 -6.98 3.19 8.02
C THR A 180 -5.61 2.56 8.18
N SER A 181 -4.62 3.30 8.67
CA SER A 181 -3.25 2.79 8.84
C SER A 181 -3.19 1.64 9.86
N VAL A 182 -3.85 1.79 11.01
CA VAL A 182 -3.92 0.75 12.04
C VAL A 182 -4.57 -0.52 11.49
N ILE A 183 -5.69 -0.39 10.79
CA ILE A 183 -6.41 -1.54 10.22
C ILE A 183 -5.60 -2.20 9.10
N ILE A 184 -4.92 -1.44 8.25
CA ILE A 184 -4.03 -2.00 7.21
C ILE A 184 -2.90 -2.83 7.84
N ILE A 185 -2.26 -2.32 8.90
CA ILE A 185 -1.16 -3.03 9.59
C ILE A 185 -1.67 -4.31 10.26
N LEU A 186 -2.80 -4.23 10.96
CA LEU A 186 -3.41 -5.38 11.62
C LEU A 186 -3.82 -6.44 10.60
N LEU A 187 -4.50 -6.03 9.53
CA LEU A 187 -4.96 -6.93 8.49
C LEU A 187 -3.79 -7.51 7.69
N ASN A 188 -2.68 -6.77 7.55
CA ASN A 188 -1.44 -7.30 6.99
C ASN A 188 -0.93 -8.49 7.80
N TYR A 189 -0.82 -8.33 9.12
CA TYR A 189 -0.37 -9.41 10.01
C TYR A 189 -1.27 -10.66 9.89
N ILE A 190 -2.59 -10.47 9.94
CA ILE A 190 -3.56 -11.58 9.82
C ILE A 190 -3.43 -12.28 8.45
N LEU A 191 -3.35 -11.51 7.36
CA LEU A 191 -3.23 -12.10 6.02
C LEU A 191 -1.87 -12.79 5.81
N THR A 192 -0.79 -12.27 6.38
CA THR A 192 0.51 -12.97 6.42
C THR A 192 0.38 -14.28 7.15
N GLN A 193 -0.22 -14.29 8.34
CA GLN A 193 -0.39 -15.51 9.11
C GLN A 193 -1.32 -16.52 8.44
N LEU A 194 -2.35 -16.12 7.68
CA LEU A 194 -3.31 -17.06 7.10
C LEU A 194 -2.90 -17.65 5.75
N LEU A 195 -2.15 -16.90 4.94
CA LEU A 195 -1.91 -17.24 3.53
C LEU A 195 -0.47 -17.71 3.25
N LEU A 196 0.46 -17.46 4.18
CA LEU A 196 1.86 -17.90 4.09
C LEU A 196 2.23 -19.03 5.06
N THR A 197 1.35 -19.40 6.00
CA THR A 197 1.46 -20.65 6.79
C THR A 197 0.64 -21.76 6.14
#